data_AF-A0A2S5K6J2-F1
#
_entry.id   AF-A0A2S5K6J2-F1
#
_cell.length_a   1.000
_cell.length_b   1.000
_cell.length_c   1.000
_cell.angle_alpha   90.00
_cell.angle_beta   90.00
_cell.angle_gamma   90.00
#
_symmetry.space_group_name_H-M   'P 1'
#
loop_
_entity.id
_entity.type
_entity.pdbx_description
1 polymer ?
#
loop_
_entity_poly.entity_id
_entity_poly.type
_entity_poly.pdbx_seq_one_letter_code
_entity_poly.pdbx_strand_id
1 'polypeptide(L)'
;MNIPPLPLASRPGTEIQFRQPVMKDALKYSTPDEIGDERRVTEYLNHLQEGPLNDSRDWTAQERRTALWWIMINSRADNLEAFHYTCEHCKEVHTYDFDLSDLAETVELLTIEPFERVSVPVNGVATNWTLKPLTGRGQEMLERMRVSLPDADTPEYEAALVRMRIAEFALCTALDDDPEDFEAAANRRFDIMENMVPDLEFAPLVAHIQLMQRNLRHGLRMQITQGQVRLLLPPTPCEKEDMQMNTTQLFIPFRSGLFIPKFSTQWMANHH
;
A
#
# COMPACT_ATOMS: atom_id res chain seq x y z
N MET A 1 24.02 -12.32 -8.59
CA MET A 1 23.55 -11.28 -9.54
C MET A 1 22.67 -10.38 -8.69
N ASN A 2 23.00 -9.10 -8.57
CA ASN A 2 22.31 -8.22 -7.61
C ASN A 2 21.22 -7.44 -8.33
N ILE A 3 20.08 -7.25 -7.65
CA ILE A 3 18.99 -6.42 -8.14
C ILE A 3 19.52 -4.98 -8.22
N PRO A 4 19.23 -4.19 -9.27
CA PRO A 4 19.69 -2.82 -9.32
C PRO A 4 19.19 -2.00 -8.11
N PRO A 5 19.96 -1.01 -7.60
CA PRO A 5 19.51 -0.17 -6.50
C PRO A 5 18.14 0.47 -6.78
N LEU A 6 17.30 0.53 -5.74
CA LEU A 6 15.99 1.18 -5.82
C LEU A 6 16.02 2.50 -5.03
N PRO A 7 15.82 3.67 -5.66
CA PRO A 7 15.60 4.90 -4.91
C PRO A 7 14.24 4.86 -4.19
N LEU A 8 14.22 5.29 -2.93
CA LEU A 8 12.96 5.49 -2.20
C LEU A 8 12.18 6.64 -2.86
N ALA A 9 10.98 6.35 -3.35
CA ALA A 9 10.24 7.28 -4.18
C ALA A 9 9.83 8.58 -3.46
N SER A 10 9.71 8.57 -2.13
CA SER A 10 9.47 9.77 -1.33
C SER A 10 10.74 10.56 -1.01
N ARG A 11 11.92 9.91 -1.08
CA ARG A 11 13.25 10.47 -0.77
C ARG A 11 14.30 9.90 -1.72
N PRO A 12 14.34 10.33 -2.99
CA PRO A 12 15.10 9.64 -4.04
C PRO A 12 16.61 9.57 -3.82
N GLY A 13 17.18 10.44 -2.99
CA GLY A 13 18.59 10.38 -2.59
C GLY A 13 18.94 9.21 -1.67
N THR A 14 17.94 8.48 -1.15
CA THR A 14 18.14 7.24 -0.39
C THR A 14 17.91 6.04 -1.29
N GLU A 15 18.98 5.35 -1.66
CA GLU A 15 18.90 4.12 -2.46
C GLU A 15 18.97 2.88 -1.57
N ILE A 16 18.14 1.89 -1.89
CA ILE A 16 18.09 0.61 -1.22
C ILE A 16 18.65 -0.46 -2.16
N GLN A 17 19.67 -1.17 -1.69
CA GLN A 17 20.23 -2.31 -2.39
C GLN A 17 19.56 -3.60 -1.88
N PHE A 18 19.10 -4.43 -2.80
CA PHE A 18 18.56 -5.76 -2.48
C PHE A 18 19.41 -6.86 -3.10
N ARG A 19 19.58 -7.97 -2.37
CA ARG A 19 20.06 -9.22 -2.97
C ARG A 19 18.91 -9.93 -3.70
N GLN A 20 19.25 -10.80 -4.64
CA GLN A 20 18.24 -11.69 -5.21
C GLN A 20 17.65 -12.62 -4.14
N PRO A 21 16.32 -12.84 -4.15
CA PRO A 21 15.69 -13.86 -3.33
C PRO A 21 16.19 -15.25 -3.72
N VAL A 22 16.24 -16.15 -2.74
CA VAL A 22 16.60 -17.56 -2.93
C VAL A 22 15.46 -18.46 -2.47
N MET A 23 15.57 -19.77 -2.72
CA MET A 23 14.55 -20.75 -2.33
C MET A 23 14.18 -20.70 -0.83
N LYS A 24 15.15 -20.40 0.04
CA LYS A 24 14.89 -20.24 1.48
C LYS A 24 13.94 -19.08 1.78
N ASP A 25 14.03 -17.98 1.02
CA ASP A 25 13.15 -16.83 1.17
C ASP A 25 11.73 -17.18 0.72
N ALA A 26 11.61 -17.85 -0.43
CA ALA A 26 10.32 -18.34 -0.93
C ALA A 26 9.63 -19.21 0.13
N LEU A 27 10.33 -20.23 0.67
CA LEU A 27 9.79 -21.12 1.70
C LEU A 27 9.32 -20.39 2.97
N LYS A 28 10.01 -19.31 3.35
CA LYS A 28 9.68 -18.56 4.57
C LYS A 28 8.52 -17.60 4.37
N TYR A 29 8.45 -16.95 3.21
CA TYR A 29 7.61 -15.77 3.02
C TYR A 29 6.43 -15.98 2.05
N SER A 30 6.36 -17.08 1.29
CA SER A 30 5.33 -17.31 0.26
C SER A 30 3.97 -17.83 0.79
N THR A 31 3.67 -17.72 2.08
CA THR A 31 2.42 -18.28 2.62
C THR A 31 1.19 -17.47 2.18
N PRO A 32 0.05 -18.13 1.90
CA PRO A 32 -1.17 -17.46 1.42
C PRO A 32 -1.99 -16.79 2.53
N ASP A 33 -1.53 -16.85 3.79
CA ASP A 33 -2.26 -16.27 4.91
C ASP A 33 -2.31 -14.74 4.79
N GLU A 34 -3.54 -14.21 4.76
CA GLU A 34 -3.85 -12.78 4.70
C GLU A 34 -3.64 -12.08 6.05
N ILE A 35 -3.53 -12.85 7.14
CA ILE A 35 -3.26 -12.32 8.48
C ILE A 35 -1.74 -12.13 8.66
N GLY A 36 -1.34 -10.91 9.00
CA GLY A 36 0.06 -10.56 9.21
C GLY A 36 0.85 -10.39 7.92
N ASP A 37 0.19 -10.12 6.79
CA ASP A 37 0.83 -9.89 5.49
C ASP A 37 1.72 -8.65 5.57
N GLU A 38 1.26 -7.57 6.20
CA GLU A 38 2.05 -6.33 6.32
C GLU A 38 3.32 -6.53 7.15
N ARG A 39 3.24 -7.25 8.26
CA ARG A 39 4.43 -7.57 9.06
C ARG A 39 5.40 -8.45 8.26
N ARG A 40 4.88 -9.38 7.47
CA ARG A 40 5.70 -10.25 6.61
C ARG A 40 6.40 -9.46 5.52
N VAL A 41 5.74 -8.47 4.92
CA VAL A 41 6.36 -7.52 3.98
C VAL A 41 7.54 -6.82 4.62
N THR A 42 7.37 -6.31 5.83
CA THR A 42 8.46 -5.69 6.59
C THR A 42 9.63 -6.66 6.77
N GLU A 43 9.35 -7.87 7.28
CA GLU A 43 10.37 -8.88 7.51
C GLU A 43 11.09 -9.30 6.23
N TYR A 44 10.38 -9.40 5.10
CA TYR A 44 10.92 -9.77 3.81
C TYR A 44 11.82 -8.66 3.25
N LEU A 45 11.32 -7.44 3.17
CA LEU A 45 12.06 -6.29 2.66
C LEU A 45 13.32 -6.04 3.50
N ASN A 46 13.22 -6.05 4.82
CA ASN A 46 14.37 -5.88 5.71
C ASN A 46 15.38 -7.03 5.58
N HIS A 47 14.92 -8.26 5.32
CA HIS A 47 15.79 -9.42 5.17
C HIS A 47 16.59 -9.43 3.86
N LEU A 48 16.04 -8.85 2.79
CA LEU A 48 16.68 -8.81 1.48
C LEU A 48 17.61 -7.62 1.28
N GLN A 49 17.57 -6.62 2.15
CA GLN A 49 18.47 -5.47 2.08
C GLN A 49 19.93 -5.89 2.21
N GLU A 50 20.80 -5.29 1.42
CA GLU A 50 22.25 -5.34 1.58
C GLU A 50 22.76 -3.99 2.11
N GLY A 51 23.76 -4.02 2.98
CA GLY A 51 24.31 -2.82 3.61
C GLY A 51 23.58 -2.41 4.90
N PRO A 52 23.66 -1.12 5.29
CA PRO A 52 22.98 -0.62 6.48
C PRO A 52 21.47 -0.79 6.36
N LEU A 53 20.85 -1.39 7.40
CA LEU A 53 19.41 -1.60 7.42
C LEU A 53 18.68 -0.24 7.43
N ASN A 54 17.82 -0.03 6.44
CA ASN A 54 16.83 1.02 6.43
C ASN A 54 15.46 0.37 6.67
N ASP A 55 14.92 0.52 7.88
CA ASP A 55 13.75 -0.23 8.31
C ASP A 55 12.51 0.11 7.45
N SER A 56 12.03 -0.88 6.71
CA SER A 56 10.88 -0.73 5.80
C SER A 56 9.55 -0.43 6.50
N ARG A 57 9.50 -0.51 7.83
CA ARG A 57 8.38 0.01 8.63
C ARG A 57 8.23 1.53 8.51
N ASP A 58 9.33 2.24 8.30
CA ASP A 58 9.36 3.70 8.23
C ASP A 58 9.23 4.23 6.79
N TRP A 59 9.13 3.33 5.81
CA TRP A 59 8.83 3.66 4.42
C TRP A 59 7.34 3.90 4.25
N THR A 60 6.97 4.65 3.20
CA THR A 60 5.57 4.77 2.83
C THR A 60 5.01 3.44 2.35
N ALA A 61 3.70 3.25 2.45
CA ALA A 61 3.01 2.09 1.91
C ALA A 61 3.31 1.90 0.41
N GLN A 62 3.39 3.01 -0.33
CA GLN A 62 3.72 3.03 -1.75
C GLN A 62 5.13 2.53 -2.04
N GLU A 63 6.11 2.97 -1.26
CA GLU A 63 7.51 2.53 -1.38
C GLU A 63 7.64 1.04 -1.11
N ARG A 64 6.97 0.51 -0.08
CA ARG A 64 7.01 -0.93 0.24
C ARG A 64 6.50 -1.78 -0.92
N ARG A 65 5.39 -1.37 -1.55
CA ARG A 65 4.85 -2.08 -2.72
C ARG A 65 5.73 -1.93 -3.96
N THR A 66 6.26 -0.74 -4.18
CA THR A 66 7.22 -0.48 -5.26
C THR A 66 8.46 -1.36 -5.10
N ALA A 67 8.96 -1.54 -3.87
CA ALA A 67 10.10 -2.41 -3.58
C ALA A 67 9.79 -3.90 -3.84
N LEU A 68 8.61 -4.38 -3.42
CA LEU A 68 8.20 -5.77 -3.70
C LEU A 68 8.12 -6.04 -5.22
N TRP A 69 7.50 -5.14 -5.96
CA TRP A 69 7.44 -5.20 -7.42
C TRP A 69 8.83 -5.15 -8.06
N TRP A 70 9.68 -4.22 -7.62
CA TRP A 70 11.04 -4.06 -8.14
C TRP A 70 11.89 -5.32 -7.94
N ILE A 71 11.81 -5.93 -6.76
CA ILE A 71 12.48 -7.19 -6.47
C ILE A 71 11.94 -8.28 -7.39
N MET A 72 10.62 -8.37 -7.57
CA MET A 72 10.01 -9.37 -8.41
C MET A 72 10.50 -9.30 -9.87
N ILE A 73 10.35 -8.14 -10.52
CA ILE A 73 10.66 -8.01 -11.96
C ILE A 73 12.15 -8.25 -12.28
N ASN A 74 13.03 -7.99 -11.31
CA ASN A 74 14.48 -8.18 -11.44
C ASN A 74 14.97 -9.56 -10.96
N SER A 75 14.06 -10.40 -10.45
CA SER A 75 14.40 -11.73 -9.91
C SER A 75 13.74 -12.88 -10.67
N ARG A 76 12.79 -12.60 -11.57
CA ARG A 76 12.11 -13.60 -12.40
C ARG A 76 12.63 -13.54 -13.84
N ALA A 77 12.44 -14.64 -14.56
CA ALA A 77 12.74 -14.72 -15.99
C ALA A 77 11.57 -14.21 -16.85
N ASP A 78 10.35 -14.24 -16.31
CA ASP A 78 9.11 -13.80 -16.96
C ASP A 78 8.27 -13.02 -15.93
N ASN A 79 7.69 -11.92 -16.40
CA ASN A 79 6.90 -10.95 -15.62
C ASN A 79 5.47 -10.82 -16.16
N LEU A 80 5.08 -11.65 -17.12
CA LEU A 80 3.72 -11.72 -17.63
C LEU A 80 2.78 -12.34 -16.58
N GLU A 81 1.75 -11.62 -16.20
CA GLU A 81 0.70 -12.11 -15.30
C GLU A 81 -0.68 -11.96 -15.96
N ALA A 82 -1.51 -12.98 -15.82
CA ALA A 82 -2.87 -13.01 -16.36
C ALA A 82 -3.87 -12.52 -15.31
N PHE A 83 -4.62 -11.47 -15.63
CA PHE A 83 -5.65 -10.91 -14.76
C PHE A 83 -7.04 -11.17 -15.32
N HIS A 84 -7.86 -11.92 -14.58
CA HIS A 84 -9.27 -12.11 -14.92
C HIS A 84 -10.13 -11.00 -14.31
N TYR A 85 -10.98 -10.37 -15.12
CA TYR A 85 -11.85 -9.28 -14.66
C TYR A 85 -13.21 -9.31 -15.36
N THR A 86 -14.24 -8.81 -14.67
CA THR A 86 -15.55 -8.56 -15.28
C THR A 86 -15.57 -7.18 -15.90
N CYS A 87 -15.79 -7.09 -17.20
CA CYS A 87 -15.85 -5.82 -17.92
C CYS A 87 -17.04 -4.97 -17.46
N GLU A 88 -16.80 -3.68 -17.21
CA GLU A 88 -17.87 -2.76 -16.82
C GLU A 88 -18.87 -2.48 -17.95
N HIS A 89 -18.49 -2.75 -19.19
CA HIS A 89 -19.26 -2.39 -20.39
C HIS A 89 -20.08 -3.55 -20.93
N CYS A 90 -19.44 -4.67 -21.28
CA CYS A 90 -20.13 -5.85 -21.83
C CYS A 90 -20.61 -6.84 -20.74
N LYS A 91 -20.14 -6.70 -19.49
CA LYS A 91 -20.44 -7.59 -18.35
C LYS A 91 -19.91 -9.03 -18.49
N GLU A 92 -19.08 -9.29 -19.49
CA GLU A 92 -18.39 -10.58 -19.66
C GLU A 92 -17.07 -10.61 -18.88
N VAL A 93 -16.55 -11.82 -18.63
CA VAL A 93 -15.24 -12.03 -17.99
C VAL A 93 -14.17 -12.08 -19.07
N HIS A 94 -13.19 -11.19 -18.98
CA HIS A 94 -12.03 -11.15 -19.88
C HIS A 94 -10.75 -11.52 -19.13
N THR A 95 -9.70 -11.82 -19.90
CA THR A 95 -8.36 -12.06 -19.38
C THR A 95 -7.43 -11.00 -19.96
N TYR A 96 -6.76 -10.26 -19.08
CA TYR A 96 -5.76 -9.28 -19.46
C TYR A 96 -4.39 -9.79 -19.06
N ASP A 97 -3.61 -10.21 -20.06
CA ASP A 97 -2.21 -10.55 -19.89
C ASP A 97 -1.38 -9.27 -19.88
N PHE A 98 -0.67 -9.02 -18.79
CA PHE A 98 0.05 -7.77 -18.59
C PHE A 98 1.48 -8.04 -18.12
N ASP A 99 2.47 -7.46 -18.81
CA ASP A 99 3.85 -7.50 -18.37
C ASP A 99 4.03 -6.52 -17.22
N LEU A 100 4.28 -7.03 -16.01
CA LEU A 100 4.47 -6.18 -14.85
C LEU A 100 5.68 -5.24 -14.97
N SER A 101 6.61 -5.49 -15.89
CA SER A 101 7.72 -4.58 -16.18
C SER A 101 7.22 -3.23 -16.71
N ASP A 102 6.09 -3.20 -17.40
CA ASP A 102 5.49 -1.99 -17.98
C ASP A 102 5.01 -1.00 -16.90
N LEU A 103 4.84 -1.46 -15.65
CA LEU A 103 4.54 -0.58 -14.53
C LEU A 103 5.64 0.42 -14.24
N ALA A 104 6.87 0.18 -14.71
CA ALA A 104 7.98 1.12 -14.60
C ALA A 104 7.63 2.50 -15.16
N GLU A 105 6.80 2.57 -16.21
CA GLU A 105 6.34 3.83 -16.81
C GLU A 105 5.42 4.63 -15.89
N THR A 106 4.84 3.99 -14.86
CA THR A 106 3.92 4.62 -13.91
C THR A 106 4.60 5.05 -12.61
N VAL A 107 5.87 4.71 -12.42
CA VAL A 107 6.60 5.00 -11.18
C VAL A 107 6.95 6.49 -11.14
N GLU A 108 6.55 7.15 -10.07
CA GLU A 108 6.85 8.56 -9.84
C GLU A 108 7.73 8.76 -8.61
N LEU A 109 8.66 9.72 -8.71
CA LEU A 109 9.53 10.14 -7.61
C LEU A 109 9.08 11.53 -7.14
N LEU A 110 9.00 11.73 -5.83
CA LEU A 110 8.75 13.06 -5.29
C LEU A 110 9.96 13.98 -5.50
N THR A 111 9.67 15.20 -5.91
CA THR A 111 10.63 16.30 -5.99
C THR A 111 10.45 17.31 -4.85
N ILE A 112 9.58 16.99 -3.89
CA ILE A 112 9.21 17.81 -2.74
C ILE A 112 9.29 16.96 -1.47
N GLU A 113 9.25 17.61 -0.31
CA GLU A 113 9.21 16.90 0.97
C GLU A 113 7.97 15.99 1.05
N PRO A 114 8.10 14.79 1.66
CA PRO A 114 7.01 13.82 1.74
C PRO A 114 6.02 14.13 2.88
N PHE A 115 5.75 15.41 3.11
CA PHE A 115 4.74 15.88 4.05
C PHE A 115 4.23 17.27 3.67
N GLU A 116 3.04 17.60 4.15
CA GLU A 116 2.45 18.94 4.09
C GLU A 116 2.13 19.43 5.50
N ARG A 117 2.09 20.75 5.72
CA ARG A 117 1.67 21.34 6.99
C ARG A 117 0.41 22.17 6.79
N VAL A 118 -0.58 21.95 7.66
CA VAL A 118 -1.86 22.67 7.64
C VAL A 118 -2.25 23.09 9.05
N SER A 119 -3.09 24.11 9.16
CA SER A 119 -3.70 24.51 10.44
C SER A 119 -5.19 24.21 10.40
N VAL A 120 -5.65 23.29 11.25
CA VAL A 120 -7.07 22.92 11.38
C VAL A 120 -7.44 23.00 12.86
N PRO A 121 -8.58 23.62 13.22
CA PRO A 121 -8.98 23.71 14.62
C PRO A 121 -9.29 22.34 15.23
N VAL A 122 -8.98 22.19 16.52
CA VAL A 122 -9.39 21.11 17.40
C VAL A 122 -10.03 21.74 18.62
N ASN A 123 -11.28 21.44 18.91
CA ASN A 123 -12.05 22.08 19.98
C ASN A 123 -11.99 23.63 19.93
N GLY A 124 -12.07 24.19 18.71
CA GLY A 124 -11.98 25.63 18.46
C GLY A 124 -10.58 26.24 18.57
N VAL A 125 -9.53 25.46 18.84
CA VAL A 125 -8.14 25.94 18.92
C VAL A 125 -7.38 25.57 17.66
N ALA A 126 -6.80 26.56 16.98
CA ALA A 126 -5.97 26.34 15.80
C ALA A 126 -4.80 25.39 16.13
N THR A 127 -4.77 24.24 15.46
CA THR A 127 -3.78 23.18 15.68
C THR A 127 -3.01 22.94 14.39
N ASN A 128 -1.68 22.92 14.49
CA ASN A 128 -0.82 22.64 13.35
C ASN A 128 -0.66 21.13 13.17
N TRP A 129 -1.06 20.65 12.01
CA TRP A 129 -0.95 19.24 11.62
C TRP A 129 0.14 19.09 10.57
N THR A 130 0.99 18.08 10.75
CA THR A 130 1.85 17.56 9.69
C THR A 130 1.15 16.38 9.03
N LEU A 131 0.79 16.51 7.77
CA LEU A 131 0.15 15.48 6.95
C LEU A 131 1.22 14.71 6.21
N LYS A 132 1.16 13.38 6.24
CA LYS A 132 2.17 12.51 5.62
C LYS A 132 1.53 11.26 5.03
N PRO A 133 2.14 10.63 4.01
CA PRO A 133 1.70 9.33 3.50
C PRO A 133 1.69 8.27 4.60
N LEU A 134 0.78 7.30 4.47
CA LEU A 134 0.73 6.15 5.37
C LEU A 134 2.04 5.36 5.31
N THR A 135 2.61 5.04 6.47
CA THR A 135 3.85 4.25 6.57
C THR A 135 3.59 2.76 6.75
N GLY A 136 4.65 1.94 6.65
CA GLY A 136 4.58 0.51 6.95
C GLY A 136 4.05 0.19 8.36
N ARG A 137 4.49 0.95 9.38
CA ARG A 137 3.93 0.81 10.75
C ARG A 137 2.42 1.07 10.78
N GLY A 138 1.97 2.08 10.04
CA GLY A 138 0.55 2.39 9.92
C GLY A 138 -0.22 1.26 9.23
N GLN A 139 0.32 0.68 8.16
CA GLN A 139 -0.29 -0.47 7.50
C GLN A 139 -0.40 -1.69 8.41
N GLU A 140 0.66 -2.01 9.16
CA GLU A 140 0.63 -3.11 10.13
C GLU A 140 -0.43 -2.88 11.22
N MET A 141 -0.61 -1.64 11.68
CA MET A 141 -1.64 -1.29 12.65
C MET A 141 -3.05 -1.43 12.06
N LEU A 142 -3.27 -0.93 10.84
CA LEU A 142 -4.56 -1.07 10.15
C LEU A 142 -4.91 -2.52 9.83
N GLU A 143 -3.92 -3.35 9.49
CA GLU A 143 -4.13 -4.79 9.32
C GLU A 143 -4.62 -5.44 10.62
N ARG A 144 -4.00 -5.12 11.77
CA ARG A 144 -4.47 -5.61 13.08
C ARG A 144 -5.90 -5.18 13.37
N MET A 145 -6.24 -3.92 13.09
CA MET A 145 -7.62 -3.41 13.26
C MET A 145 -8.60 -4.15 12.35
N ARG A 146 -8.24 -4.37 11.08
CA ARG A 146 -9.06 -5.09 10.10
C ARG A 146 -9.33 -6.52 10.51
N VAL A 147 -8.31 -7.23 10.98
CA VAL A 147 -8.42 -8.62 11.49
C VAL A 147 -9.29 -8.68 12.75
N SER A 148 -9.38 -7.57 13.49
CA SER A 148 -10.17 -7.47 14.73
C SER A 148 -11.57 -6.90 14.50
N LEU A 149 -12.00 -6.73 13.24
CA LEU A 149 -13.36 -6.28 12.95
C LEU A 149 -14.37 -7.33 13.42
N PRO A 150 -15.54 -6.92 13.95
CA PRO A 150 -16.65 -7.82 14.20
C PRO A 150 -17.13 -8.52 12.92
N ASP A 151 -17.97 -9.55 13.07
CA ASP A 151 -18.63 -10.16 11.93
C ASP A 151 -19.53 -9.15 11.21
N ALA A 152 -19.54 -9.20 9.88
CA ALA A 152 -20.18 -8.18 9.03
C ALA A 152 -21.70 -8.05 9.21
N ASP A 153 -22.34 -9.05 9.82
CA ASP A 153 -23.78 -9.08 10.12
C ASP A 153 -24.11 -8.50 11.51
N THR A 154 -23.10 -8.12 12.30
CA THR A 154 -23.30 -7.54 13.64
C THR A 154 -23.56 -6.03 13.58
N PRO A 155 -24.42 -5.47 14.47
CA PRO A 155 -24.66 -4.04 14.54
C PRO A 155 -23.39 -3.19 14.78
N GLU A 156 -22.37 -3.78 15.41
CA GLU A 156 -21.12 -3.11 15.77
C GLU A 156 -20.14 -2.97 14.58
N TYR A 157 -20.36 -3.71 13.49
CA TYR A 157 -19.44 -3.74 12.34
C TYR A 157 -19.26 -2.38 11.68
N GLU A 158 -20.36 -1.68 11.37
CA GLU A 158 -20.31 -0.37 10.72
C GLU A 158 -19.58 0.67 11.58
N ALA A 159 -19.83 0.65 12.89
CA ALA A 159 -19.12 1.52 13.83
C ALA A 159 -17.61 1.21 13.85
N ALA A 160 -17.24 -0.08 13.86
CA ALA A 160 -15.84 -0.50 13.82
C ALA A 160 -15.15 -0.10 12.50
N LEU A 161 -15.84 -0.17 11.36
CA LEU A 161 -15.34 0.31 10.07
C LEU A 161 -15.08 1.82 10.06
N VAL A 162 -16.01 2.61 10.61
CA VAL A 162 -15.84 4.07 10.74
C VAL A 162 -14.63 4.38 11.61
N ARG A 163 -14.48 3.71 12.76
CA ARG A 163 -13.32 3.87 13.64
C ARG A 163 -12.01 3.52 12.94
N MET A 164 -11.97 2.41 12.20
CA MET A 164 -10.79 2.05 11.41
C MET A 164 -10.46 3.13 10.35
N ARG A 165 -11.47 3.75 9.74
CA ARG A 165 -11.25 4.84 8.78
C ARG A 165 -10.71 6.10 9.44
N ILE A 166 -11.17 6.45 10.63
CA ILE A 166 -10.61 7.56 11.42
C ILE A 166 -9.16 7.26 11.80
N ALA A 167 -8.85 6.02 12.22
CA ALA A 167 -7.48 5.61 12.52
C ALA A 167 -6.56 5.71 11.30
N GLU A 168 -7.04 5.35 10.10
CA GLU A 168 -6.30 5.53 8.85
C GLU A 168 -5.94 7.00 8.60
N PHE A 169 -6.85 7.93 8.88
CA PHE A 169 -6.55 9.37 8.82
C PHE A 169 -5.55 9.81 9.90
N ALA A 170 -5.71 9.34 11.14
CA ALA A 170 -4.78 9.63 12.23
C ALA A 170 -3.35 9.17 11.93
N LEU A 171 -3.20 8.03 11.26
CA LEU A 171 -1.91 7.50 10.82
C LEU A 171 -1.26 8.28 9.67
N CYS A 172 -2.06 9.07 8.92
CA CYS A 172 -1.58 10.00 7.91
C CYS A 172 -1.25 11.40 8.49
N THR A 173 -1.19 11.54 9.82
CA THR A 173 -0.93 12.81 10.49
C THR A 173 0.14 12.69 11.58
N ALA A 174 0.66 13.84 12.00
CA ALA A 174 1.51 14.03 13.17
C ALA A 174 1.28 15.42 13.75
N LEU A 175 1.56 15.56 15.05
CA LEU A 175 1.54 16.80 15.82
C LEU A 175 2.93 17.04 16.42
N ASP A 176 3.27 18.30 16.65
CA ASP A 176 4.60 18.70 17.15
C ASP A 176 4.87 18.17 18.57
N ASP A 177 3.82 17.89 19.33
CA ASP A 177 3.85 17.40 20.71
C ASP A 177 3.53 15.90 20.83
N ASP A 178 3.64 15.15 19.73
CA ASP A 178 3.40 13.71 19.74
C ASP A 178 4.41 12.96 20.63
N PRO A 179 3.96 11.91 21.35
CA PRO A 179 4.85 10.97 22.01
C PRO A 179 5.87 10.35 21.06
N GLU A 180 7.04 9.97 21.59
CA GLU A 180 8.05 9.23 20.81
C GLU A 180 7.56 7.83 20.38
N ASP A 181 6.73 7.19 21.21
CA ASP A 181 6.15 5.89 20.88
C ASP A 181 5.10 6.02 19.77
N PHE A 182 5.26 5.22 18.71
CA PHE A 182 4.43 5.30 17.51
C PHE A 182 2.96 5.01 17.79
N GLU A 183 2.67 3.96 18.57
CA GLU A 183 1.28 3.55 18.84
C GLU A 183 0.60 4.53 19.79
N ALA A 184 1.30 4.98 20.84
CA ALA A 184 0.80 6.02 21.74
C ALA A 184 0.48 7.32 20.98
N ALA A 185 1.36 7.73 20.06
CA ALA A 185 1.13 8.91 19.24
C ALA A 185 -0.05 8.72 18.28
N ALA A 186 -0.19 7.55 17.65
CA ALA A 186 -1.33 7.24 16.79
C ALA A 186 -2.66 7.23 17.55
N ASN A 187 -2.70 6.58 18.71
CA ASN A 187 -3.89 6.51 19.57
C ASN A 187 -4.28 7.91 20.07
N ARG A 188 -3.31 8.74 20.44
CA ARG A 188 -3.58 10.14 20.81
C ARG A 188 -4.26 10.91 19.68
N ARG A 189 -3.73 10.85 18.46
CA ARG A 189 -4.31 11.55 17.30
C ARG A 189 -5.68 11.00 16.94
N PHE A 190 -5.86 9.69 17.09
CA PHE A 190 -7.15 9.03 16.93
C PHE A 190 -8.18 9.56 17.94
N ASP A 191 -7.84 9.63 19.23
CA ASP A 191 -8.69 10.18 20.28
C ASP A 191 -9.04 11.65 20.01
N ILE A 192 -8.07 12.45 19.54
CA ILE A 192 -8.32 13.84 19.13
C ILE A 192 -9.37 13.89 18.02
N MET A 193 -9.22 13.08 16.98
CA MET A 193 -10.14 13.05 15.84
C MET A 193 -11.54 12.54 16.21
N GLU A 194 -11.66 11.58 17.13
CA GLU A 194 -12.96 11.11 17.63
C GLU A 194 -13.73 12.21 18.39
N ASN A 195 -13.04 13.22 18.93
CA ASN A 195 -13.64 14.34 19.65
C ASN A 195 -13.80 15.61 18.81
N MET A 196 -13.42 15.60 17.53
CA MET A 196 -13.57 16.74 16.63
C MET A 196 -15.03 16.98 16.24
N VAL A 197 -15.40 18.25 16.06
CA VAL A 197 -16.71 18.60 15.46
C VAL A 197 -16.72 18.15 13.99
N PRO A 198 -17.69 17.30 13.55
CA PRO A 198 -17.66 16.69 12.22
C PRO A 198 -17.49 17.68 11.06
N ASP A 199 -18.32 18.72 11.00
CA ASP A 199 -18.37 19.62 9.84
C ASP A 199 -17.32 20.75 9.90
N LEU A 200 -16.91 21.14 11.11
CA LEU A 200 -16.05 22.31 11.33
C LEU A 200 -14.57 21.96 11.51
N GLU A 201 -14.27 20.74 11.96
CA GLU A 201 -12.92 20.34 12.36
C GLU A 201 -12.49 19.07 11.61
N PHE A 202 -13.30 18.01 11.67
CA PHE A 202 -12.94 16.73 11.07
C PHE A 202 -12.98 16.75 9.54
N ALA A 203 -14.07 17.22 8.93
CA ALA A 203 -14.23 17.27 7.48
C ALA A 203 -13.14 18.13 6.79
N PRO A 204 -12.78 19.33 7.29
CA PRO A 204 -11.64 20.08 6.76
C PRO A 204 -10.31 19.31 6.85
N LEU A 205 -10.03 18.64 7.97
CA LEU A 205 -8.81 17.85 8.12
C LEU A 205 -8.76 16.71 7.10
N VAL A 206 -9.86 15.97 6.93
CA VAL A 206 -9.98 14.90 5.95
C VAL A 206 -9.78 15.42 4.52
N ALA A 207 -10.34 16.59 4.18
CA ALA A 207 -10.16 17.21 2.87
C ALA A 207 -8.67 17.53 2.60
N HIS A 208 -7.96 18.05 3.60
CA HIS A 208 -6.52 18.28 3.50
C HIS A 208 -5.72 16.98 3.36
N ILE A 209 -6.05 15.93 4.11
CA ILE A 209 -5.40 14.61 3.98
C ILE A 209 -5.60 14.05 2.57
N GLN A 210 -6.82 14.13 2.02
CA GLN A 210 -7.09 13.68 0.66
C GLN A 210 -6.35 14.50 -0.40
N LEU A 211 -6.20 15.81 -0.20
CA LEU A 211 -5.40 16.65 -1.08
C LEU A 211 -3.91 16.27 -1.02
N MET A 212 -3.37 16.10 0.19
CA MET A 212 -1.99 15.63 0.41
C MET A 212 -1.74 14.28 -0.26
N GLN A 213 -2.68 13.32 -0.14
CA GLN A 213 -2.54 12.00 -0.79
C GLN A 213 -2.46 12.09 -2.32
N ARG A 214 -3.07 13.11 -2.93
CA ARG A 214 -2.96 13.37 -4.38
C ARG A 214 -1.65 14.06 -4.75
N ASN A 215 -1.25 15.06 -3.96
CA ASN A 215 -0.05 15.87 -4.21
C ASN A 215 1.24 15.08 -3.98
N LEU A 216 1.25 14.27 -2.92
CA LEU A 216 2.38 13.42 -2.54
C LEU A 216 2.27 12.02 -3.14
N ARG A 217 1.64 11.86 -4.31
CA ARG A 217 1.62 10.59 -5.04
C ARG A 217 3.05 10.25 -5.49
N HIS A 218 3.49 9.03 -5.22
CA HIS A 218 4.81 8.52 -5.59
C HIS A 218 4.83 6.99 -5.60
N GLY A 219 5.92 6.42 -6.11
CA GLY A 219 6.05 4.99 -6.35
C GLY A 219 5.12 4.54 -7.46
N LEU A 220 4.76 3.25 -7.43
CA LEU A 220 3.74 2.69 -8.32
C LEU A 220 2.39 3.39 -8.16
N ARG A 221 1.64 3.48 -9.26
CA ARG A 221 0.29 4.01 -9.22
C ARG A 221 -0.64 3.05 -8.46
N MET A 222 -1.14 3.49 -7.31
CA MET A 222 -1.96 2.65 -6.44
C MET A 222 -3.04 3.44 -5.70
N GLN A 223 -4.02 2.71 -5.17
CA GLN A 223 -5.05 3.21 -4.28
C GLN A 223 -4.90 2.52 -2.92
N ILE A 224 -5.00 3.30 -1.85
CA ILE A 224 -5.04 2.80 -0.47
C ILE A 224 -6.40 3.14 0.10
N THR A 225 -7.15 2.12 0.50
CA THR A 225 -8.47 2.27 1.11
C THR A 225 -8.60 1.26 2.24
N GLN A 226 -8.92 1.71 3.46
CA GLN A 226 -9.11 0.81 4.62
C GLN A 226 -7.87 -0.07 4.87
N GLY A 227 -6.69 0.52 4.69
CA GLY A 227 -5.41 -0.18 4.82
C GLY A 227 -5.14 -1.25 3.75
N GLN A 228 -6.04 -1.45 2.79
CA GLN A 228 -5.80 -2.32 1.63
C GLN A 228 -5.17 -1.52 0.49
N VAL A 229 -4.13 -2.09 -0.11
CA VAL A 229 -3.46 -1.51 -1.27
C VAL A 229 -3.92 -2.21 -2.54
N ARG A 230 -4.33 -1.43 -3.53
CA ARG A 230 -4.67 -1.92 -4.87
C ARG A 230 -3.77 -1.25 -5.90
N LEU A 231 -3.15 -2.05 -6.74
CA LEU A 231 -2.39 -1.59 -7.90
C LEU A 231 -3.36 -1.13 -8.97
N LEU A 232 -3.04 -0.01 -9.61
CA LEU A 232 -3.83 0.52 -10.71
C LEU A 232 -3.13 0.19 -12.02
N LEU A 233 -3.71 -0.72 -12.81
CA LEU A 233 -3.19 -1.00 -14.15
C LEU A 233 -3.61 0.10 -15.15
N PRO A 234 -2.97 0.20 -16.31
CA PRO A 234 -3.48 1.01 -17.41
C PRO A 234 -4.95 0.66 -17.76
N PRO A 235 -5.78 1.62 -18.19
CA PRO A 235 -7.14 1.34 -18.63
C PRO A 235 -7.19 0.31 -19.75
N THR A 236 -7.92 -0.78 -19.55
CA THR A 236 -8.00 -1.90 -20.51
C THR A 236 -9.22 -1.73 -21.41
N PRO A 237 -9.08 -1.68 -22.74
CA PRO A 237 -10.23 -1.61 -23.64
C PRO A 237 -11.09 -2.87 -23.56
N CYS A 238 -12.39 -2.74 -23.81
CA CYS A 238 -13.28 -3.89 -23.95
C CYS A 238 -12.90 -4.72 -25.19
N GLU A 239 -12.89 -6.05 -25.08
CA GLU A 239 -12.55 -6.94 -26.20
C GLU A 239 -13.65 -6.99 -27.28
N LYS A 240 -14.89 -6.60 -26.93
CA LYS A 240 -16.04 -6.66 -27.83
C LYS A 240 -15.95 -5.60 -28.93
N GLU A 241 -16.07 -6.00 -30.20
CA GLU A 241 -15.84 -5.18 -31.41
C GLU A 241 -16.59 -3.82 -31.43
N ASP A 242 -17.79 -3.73 -30.86
CA ASP A 242 -18.60 -2.51 -30.81
C ASP A 242 -18.32 -1.61 -29.58
N MET A 243 -17.46 -2.05 -28.67
CA MET A 243 -17.21 -1.38 -27.38
C MET A 243 -15.73 -1.11 -27.10
N GLN A 244 -14.83 -1.29 -28.07
CA GLN A 244 -13.37 -1.15 -27.87
C GLN A 244 -12.91 0.24 -27.43
N MET A 245 -13.69 1.29 -27.73
CA MET A 245 -13.42 2.66 -27.25
C MET A 245 -13.71 2.84 -25.75
N ASN A 246 -14.46 1.92 -25.15
CA ASN A 246 -14.77 1.92 -23.74
C ASN A 246 -13.68 1.15 -22.98
N THR A 247 -13.10 1.78 -21.96
CA THR A 247 -12.05 1.17 -21.14
C THR A 247 -12.57 0.87 -19.74
N THR A 248 -12.05 -0.20 -19.14
CA THR A 248 -12.29 -0.55 -17.74
C THR A 248 -11.01 -0.28 -16.95
N GLN A 249 -11.13 0.43 -15.84
CA GLN A 249 -10.01 0.68 -14.94
C GLN A 249 -9.85 -0.51 -13.99
N LEU A 250 -8.74 -1.24 -14.12
CA LEU A 250 -8.48 -2.40 -13.26
C LEU A 250 -7.79 -2.00 -11.96
N PHE A 251 -8.34 -2.48 -10.84
CA PHE A 251 -7.79 -2.34 -9.49
C PHE A 251 -7.47 -3.72 -8.95
N ILE A 252 -6.19 -4.06 -8.90
CA ILE A 252 -5.76 -5.40 -8.50
C ILE A 252 -5.30 -5.35 -7.04
N PRO A 253 -5.85 -6.22 -6.16
CA PRO A 253 -5.33 -6.34 -4.80
C PRO A 253 -3.83 -6.64 -4.82
N PHE A 254 -3.03 -5.79 -4.18
CA PHE A 254 -1.59 -6.03 -4.03
C PHE A 254 -1.40 -7.07 -2.92
N ARG A 255 -1.56 -8.35 -3.26
CA ARG A 255 -1.31 -9.46 -2.33
C ARG A 255 0.20 -9.72 -2.31
N SER A 256 0.86 -9.45 -1.20
CA SER A 256 2.33 -9.51 -1.13
C SER A 256 2.86 -10.90 -1.49
N GLY A 257 2.11 -11.96 -1.18
CA GLY A 257 2.41 -13.33 -1.62
C GLY A 257 2.37 -13.59 -3.13
N LEU A 258 1.81 -12.69 -3.97
CA LEU A 258 1.94 -12.74 -5.43
C LEU A 258 3.31 -12.20 -5.90
N PHE A 259 3.89 -11.26 -5.15
CA PHE A 259 5.13 -10.58 -5.48
C PHE A 259 6.36 -11.23 -4.81
N ILE A 260 6.14 -12.08 -3.81
CA ILE A 260 7.18 -12.96 -3.25
C ILE A 260 7.30 -14.20 -4.17
N PRO A 261 8.53 -14.63 -4.54
CA PRO A 261 8.71 -15.83 -5.35
C PRO A 261 7.98 -17.04 -4.77
N LYS A 262 7.14 -17.67 -5.60
CA LYS A 262 6.40 -18.88 -5.22
C LYS A 262 7.19 -20.12 -5.58
N PHE A 263 7.05 -21.12 -4.73
CA PHE A 263 7.46 -22.47 -5.03
C PHE A 263 6.26 -23.25 -5.62
N SER A 264 6.39 -23.78 -6.83
CA SER A 264 5.38 -24.70 -7.37
C SER A 264 5.75 -26.14 -7.02
N THR A 265 4.90 -26.81 -6.25
CA THR A 265 5.03 -28.26 -5.97
C THR A 265 4.98 -29.10 -7.25
N GLN A 266 4.39 -28.57 -8.33
CA GLN A 266 4.35 -29.24 -9.64
C GLN A 266 5.75 -29.38 -10.25
N TRP A 267 6.71 -28.52 -9.88
CA TRP A 267 8.11 -28.67 -10.33
C TRP A 267 8.83 -29.86 -9.67
N MET A 268 8.30 -30.37 -8.55
CA MET A 268 8.78 -31.60 -7.90
C MET A 268 7.92 -32.83 -8.22
N ALA A 269 6.78 -32.63 -8.89
CA ALA A 269 5.98 -33.73 -9.40
C ALA A 269 6.68 -34.27 -10.65
N ASN A 270 7.59 -35.23 -10.46
CA ASN A 270 8.04 -36.09 -11.55
C ASN A 270 6.82 -36.84 -12.07
N HIS A 271 6.21 -36.34 -13.14
CA HIS A 271 5.37 -37.17 -13.99
C HIS A 271 6.30 -38.11 -14.76
N HIS A 272 6.55 -39.29 -14.18
CA HIS A 272 7.03 -40.45 -14.90
C HIS A 272 5.86 -41.12 -15.64
#